data_AF-A0A099NRI7-F1
#
_entry.id   AF-A0A099NRI7-F1
#
_cell.length_a   1.000
_cell.length_b   1.000
_cell.length_c   1.000
_cell.angle_alpha   90.00
_cell.angle_beta   90.00
_cell.angle_gamma   90.00
#
_symmetry.space_group_name_H-M   'P 1'
#
loop_
_entity.id
_entity.type
_entity.pdbx_description
1 polymer ?
#
loop_
_entity_poly.entity_id
_entity_poly.type
_entity_poly.pdbx_seq_one_letter_code
_entity_poly.pdbx_strand_id
1 'polypeptide(L)'
;AFNQGLDWQAVRRKFELDSKASDKNWRLQTIEKFKERDGKLIVSAKIKKTVELISKIMQESPGEKIIVFSQFMGYFDVIKMILRERNIEFLQYDGSMDMTSKNDTVTAFYKDSTKTVLLLSLKAGNVGLTLTCANHVIVSEPFWNPYVEKQAQDRVHRISQTKE
;
A
#
# COMPACT_ATOMS: atom_id res chain seq x y z
N ALA A 1 2.76 38.10 -8.32
CA ALA A 1 2.91 37.06 -7.28
C ALA A 1 1.51 36.54 -6.91
N PHE A 2 1.13 35.37 -7.43
CA PHE A 2 -0.27 34.92 -7.50
C PHE A 2 -0.88 34.46 -6.16
N ASN A 3 -0.05 34.25 -5.13
CA ASN A 3 -0.45 33.61 -3.86
C ASN A 3 -0.26 34.48 -2.61
N GLN A 4 -0.08 35.80 -2.75
CA GLN A 4 0.03 36.67 -1.57
C GLN A 4 -1.34 36.83 -0.91
N GLY A 5 -1.59 36.08 0.17
CA GLY A 5 -2.80 36.18 0.99
C GLY A 5 -3.52 34.87 1.30
N LEU A 6 -3.08 33.74 0.75
CA LEU A 6 -3.68 32.44 1.05
C LEU A 6 -2.93 31.76 2.21
N ASP A 7 -3.45 31.88 3.43
CA ASP A 7 -3.05 31.02 4.55
C ASP A 7 -3.39 29.56 4.22
N TRP A 8 -2.36 28.70 4.19
CA TRP A 8 -2.50 27.29 3.87
C TRP A 8 -3.47 26.56 4.81
N GLN A 9 -3.52 26.95 6.09
CA GLN A 9 -4.48 26.35 7.02
C GLN A 9 -5.93 26.78 6.71
N ALA A 10 -6.14 28.05 6.37
CA ALA A 10 -7.44 28.56 5.92
C ALA A 10 -7.92 27.88 4.63
N VAL A 11 -7.03 27.67 3.65
CA VAL A 11 -7.33 26.94 2.41
C VAL A 11 -7.75 25.50 2.71
N ARG A 12 -6.98 24.79 3.55
CA ARG A 12 -7.28 23.40 3.92
C ARG A 12 -8.63 23.26 4.62
N ARG A 13 -8.98 24.20 5.51
CA ARG A 13 -10.31 24.25 6.16
C ARG A 13 -11.42 24.54 5.16
N LYS A 14 -11.26 25.58 4.33
CA LYS A 14 -12.28 26.03 3.36
C LYS A 14 -12.66 24.96 2.34
N PHE A 15 -11.69 24.15 1.92
CA PHE A 15 -11.89 23.10 0.92
C PHE A 15 -11.92 21.69 1.51
N GLU A 16 -11.94 21.57 2.84
CA GLU A 16 -12.01 20.28 3.57
C GLU A 16 -10.96 19.26 3.10
N LEU A 17 -9.75 19.74 2.75
CA LEU A 17 -8.72 18.93 2.08
C LEU A 17 -8.13 17.84 3.00
N ASP A 18 -8.27 18.00 4.31
CA ASP A 18 -7.63 17.16 5.32
C ASP A 18 -8.47 16.00 5.82
N SER A 19 -9.79 16.19 5.88
CA SER A 19 -10.70 15.24 6.52
C SER A 19 -11.15 14.13 5.56
N LYS A 20 -11.50 14.48 4.33
CA LYS A 20 -12.16 13.53 3.42
C LYS A 20 -11.26 12.41 2.94
N ALA A 21 -10.06 12.73 2.46
CA ALA A 21 -9.16 11.73 1.88
C ALA A 21 -8.54 10.78 2.91
N SER A 22 -8.48 11.17 4.18
CA SER A 22 -8.01 10.33 5.29
C SER A 22 -9.13 9.48 5.89
N ASP A 23 -10.38 9.98 5.87
CA ASP A 23 -11.57 9.25 6.30
C ASP A 23 -11.82 8.01 5.43
N LYS A 24 -11.83 6.85 6.08
CA LYS A 24 -12.08 5.55 5.43
C LYS A 24 -13.51 5.41 4.92
N ASN A 25 -14.51 5.89 5.67
CA ASN A 25 -15.91 5.78 5.28
C ASN A 25 -16.17 6.61 4.02
N TRP A 26 -15.63 7.84 3.98
CA TRP A 26 -15.71 8.67 2.79
C TRP A 26 -15.05 8.02 1.57
N ARG A 27 -13.88 7.39 1.75
CA ARG A 27 -13.19 6.67 0.66
C ARG A 27 -14.00 5.48 0.17
N LEU A 28 -14.60 4.69 1.06
CA LEU A 28 -15.45 3.57 0.67
C LEU A 28 -16.69 4.04 -0.09
N GLN A 29 -17.40 5.06 0.40
CA GLN A 29 -18.54 5.66 -0.31
C GLN A 29 -18.14 6.20 -1.69
N THR A 30 -16.93 6.75 -1.81
CA THR A 30 -16.40 7.23 -3.08
C THR A 30 -16.11 6.06 -4.03
N ILE A 31 -15.52 4.97 -3.53
CA ILE A 31 -15.28 3.74 -4.31
C ILE A 31 -16.61 3.14 -4.82
N GLU A 32 -17.70 3.20 -4.04
CA GLU A 32 -19.00 2.70 -4.48
C GLU A 32 -19.54 3.40 -5.74
N LYS A 33 -19.17 4.66 -5.95
CA LYS A 33 -19.56 5.42 -7.16
C LYS A 33 -18.89 4.90 -8.43
N PHE A 34 -17.84 4.08 -8.31
CA PHE A 34 -17.11 3.49 -9.43
C PHE A 34 -17.55 2.05 -9.74
N LYS A 35 -18.79 1.68 -9.39
CA LYS A 35 -19.39 0.41 -9.80
C LYS A 35 -20.05 0.54 -11.19
N GLU A 36 -19.83 -0.43 -12.06
CA GLU A 36 -20.57 -0.61 -13.31
C GLU A 36 -22.03 -0.98 -13.03
N ARG A 37 -22.87 -0.91 -14.06
CA ARG A 37 -24.30 -1.26 -13.96
C ARG A 37 -24.54 -2.72 -13.56
N ASP A 38 -23.59 -3.61 -13.84
CA ASP A 38 -23.64 -5.02 -13.45
C ASP A 38 -23.06 -5.28 -12.05
N GLY A 39 -22.67 -4.23 -11.33
CA GLY A 39 -22.11 -4.29 -9.98
C GLY A 39 -20.60 -4.49 -9.91
N LYS A 40 -19.90 -4.65 -11.04
CA LYS A 40 -18.45 -4.79 -11.06
C LYS A 40 -17.74 -3.49 -10.71
N LEU A 41 -16.64 -3.57 -9.97
CA LEU A 41 -15.83 -2.40 -9.67
C LEU A 41 -14.99 -2.00 -10.89
N ILE A 42 -15.09 -0.74 -11.32
CA ILE A 42 -14.19 -0.15 -12.30
C ILE A 42 -12.85 0.13 -11.60
N VAL A 43 -11.82 -0.62 -12.00
CA VAL A 43 -10.47 -0.47 -11.43
C VAL A 43 -9.54 0.24 -12.41
N SER A 44 -8.60 1.04 -11.86
CA SER A 44 -7.60 1.70 -12.68
C SER A 44 -6.58 0.69 -13.24
N ALA A 45 -5.90 1.09 -14.32
CA ALA A 45 -4.83 0.28 -14.93
C ALA A 45 -3.73 -0.12 -13.92
N LYS A 46 -3.41 0.78 -12.98
CA LYS A 46 -2.41 0.51 -11.92
C LYS A 46 -2.86 -0.60 -10.98
N ILE A 47 -4.11 -0.57 -10.53
CA ILE A 47 -4.66 -1.60 -9.63
C ILE A 47 -4.70 -2.94 -10.35
N LYS A 48 -5.21 -2.94 -11.59
CA LYS A 48 -5.26 -4.14 -12.44
C LYS A 48 -3.88 -4.76 -12.59
N LYS A 49 -2.86 -3.96 -12.95
CA LYS A 49 -1.51 -4.46 -13.15
C LYS A 49 -0.88 -4.99 -11.86
N THR A 50 -1.07 -4.32 -10.73
CA THR A 50 -0.55 -4.81 -9.44
C THR A 50 -1.16 -6.15 -9.05
N VAL A 51 -2.46 -6.32 -9.21
CA VAL A 51 -3.14 -7.60 -8.91
C VAL A 51 -2.68 -8.71 -9.86
N GLU A 52 -2.49 -8.40 -11.15
CA GLU A 52 -1.89 -9.33 -12.11
C GLU A 52 -0.48 -9.76 -11.68
N LEU A 53 0.37 -8.81 -11.27
CA LEU A 53 1.72 -9.11 -10.80
C LEU A 53 1.72 -9.97 -9.53
N ILE A 54 0.87 -9.65 -8.55
CA ILE A 54 0.72 -10.46 -7.33
C ILE A 54 0.34 -11.89 -7.70
N SER A 55 -0.67 -12.06 -8.58
CA SER A 55 -1.14 -13.38 -8.99
C SER A 55 -0.05 -14.15 -9.73
N LYS A 56 0.69 -13.47 -10.63
CA LYS A 56 1.80 -14.06 -11.38
C LYS A 56 2.92 -14.54 -10.45
N ILE A 57 3.35 -13.69 -9.52
CA ILE A 57 4.41 -14.03 -8.55
C ILE A 57 3.97 -15.22 -7.69
N MET A 58 2.73 -15.23 -7.18
CA MET A 58 2.23 -16.35 -6.38
C MET A 58 2.17 -17.66 -7.16
N GLN A 59 1.98 -17.61 -8.48
CA GLN A 59 1.95 -18.77 -9.36
C GLN A 59 3.37 -19.28 -9.70
N GLU A 60 4.28 -18.37 -10.04
CA GLU A 60 5.66 -18.69 -10.46
C GLU A 60 6.56 -19.03 -9.28
N SER A 61 6.32 -18.38 -8.13
CA SER A 61 7.11 -18.51 -6.90
C SER A 61 6.21 -18.71 -5.66
N PRO A 62 5.57 -19.88 -5.51
CA PRO A 62 4.70 -20.14 -4.37
C PRO A 62 5.40 -19.95 -3.02
N GLY A 63 4.75 -19.22 -2.12
CA GLY A 63 5.25 -18.94 -0.76
C GLY A 63 6.23 -17.78 -0.67
N GLU A 64 6.66 -17.19 -1.79
CA GLU A 64 7.46 -15.96 -1.74
C GLU A 64 6.62 -14.75 -1.32
N LYS A 65 7.26 -13.86 -0.57
CA LYS A 65 6.61 -12.72 0.06
C LYS A 65 6.75 -11.47 -0.78
N ILE A 66 5.66 -10.73 -0.90
CA ILE A 66 5.48 -9.58 -1.77
C ILE A 66 5.17 -8.36 -0.91
N ILE A 67 5.86 -7.26 -1.15
CA ILE A 67 5.53 -5.95 -0.56
C ILE A 67 4.98 -5.04 -1.65
N VAL A 68 3.81 -4.47 -1.39
CA VAL A 68 3.20 -3.45 -2.24
C VAL A 68 3.30 -2.11 -1.54
N PHE A 69 4.07 -1.20 -2.12
CA PHE A 69 4.21 0.17 -1.64
C PHE A 69 3.22 1.11 -2.31
N SER A 70 2.59 1.95 -1.49
CA SER A 70 1.81 3.09 -1.95
C SER A 70 1.79 4.21 -0.90
N GLN A 71 1.59 5.44 -1.34
CA GLN A 71 1.29 6.58 -0.46
C GLN A 71 -0.22 6.83 -0.30
N PHE A 72 -1.07 6.18 -1.10
CA PHE A 72 -2.51 6.42 -1.14
C PHE A 72 -3.30 5.31 -0.46
N MET A 73 -3.99 5.64 0.63
CA MET A 73 -4.78 4.65 1.37
C MET A 73 -5.98 4.13 0.56
N GLY A 74 -6.58 4.96 -0.31
CA GLY A 74 -7.65 4.52 -1.21
C GLY A 74 -7.21 3.43 -2.17
N TYR A 75 -5.94 3.45 -2.60
CA TYR A 75 -5.35 2.40 -3.43
C TYR A 75 -5.31 1.07 -2.68
N PHE A 76 -4.86 1.08 -1.42
CA PHE A 76 -4.91 -0.11 -0.56
C PHE A 76 -6.33 -0.60 -0.32
N ASP A 77 -7.30 0.28 -0.09
CA ASP A 77 -8.69 -0.17 0.12
C ASP A 77 -9.22 -0.98 -1.06
N VAL A 78 -8.98 -0.54 -2.29
CA VAL A 78 -9.39 -1.29 -3.48
C VAL A 78 -8.62 -2.60 -3.62
N ILE A 79 -7.29 -2.59 -3.43
CA ILE A 79 -6.49 -3.83 -3.48
C ILE A 79 -6.99 -4.85 -2.46
N LYS A 80 -7.25 -4.42 -1.22
CA LYS A 80 -7.75 -5.30 -0.16
C LYS A 80 -9.07 -5.95 -0.53
N MET A 81 -9.98 -5.21 -1.16
CA MET A 81 -11.25 -5.78 -1.64
C MET A 81 -11.01 -6.90 -2.64
N ILE A 82 -10.13 -6.68 -3.62
CA ILE A 82 -9.83 -7.66 -4.67
C ILE A 82 -9.06 -8.87 -4.11
N LEU A 83 -8.11 -8.67 -3.19
CA LEU A 83 -7.38 -9.77 -2.56
C LEU A 83 -8.31 -10.64 -1.72
N ARG A 84 -9.26 -10.05 -0.99
CA ARG A 84 -10.28 -10.81 -0.23
C ARG A 84 -11.17 -11.63 -1.15
N GLU A 85 -11.66 -11.05 -2.25
CA GLU A 85 -12.48 -11.76 -3.24
C GLU A 85 -11.73 -12.97 -3.83
N ARG A 86 -10.40 -12.87 -3.95
CA ARG A 86 -9.53 -13.95 -4.44
C ARG A 86 -9.02 -14.89 -3.34
N ASN A 87 -9.47 -14.73 -2.09
CA ASN A 87 -8.99 -15.49 -0.93
C ASN A 87 -7.46 -15.43 -0.75
N ILE A 88 -6.85 -14.28 -1.08
CA ILE A 88 -5.43 -14.03 -0.86
C ILE A 88 -5.28 -13.31 0.48
N GLU A 89 -4.57 -13.98 1.40
CA GLU A 89 -4.25 -13.44 2.71
C GLU A 89 -3.19 -12.34 2.61
N PHE A 90 -3.42 -11.24 3.32
CA PHE A 90 -2.52 -10.09 3.32
C PHE A 90 -2.44 -9.42 4.68
N LEU A 91 -1.41 -8.58 4.82
CA LEU A 91 -1.17 -7.71 5.95
C LEU A 91 -1.15 -6.26 5.49
N GLN A 92 -1.40 -5.33 6.40
CA GLN A 92 -1.32 -3.89 6.16
C GLN A 92 -0.44 -3.27 7.23
N TYR A 93 0.48 -2.40 6.83
CA TYR A 93 1.34 -1.63 7.71
C TYR A 93 1.28 -0.16 7.29
N ASP A 94 0.69 0.70 8.14
CA ASP A 94 0.60 2.12 7.87
C ASP A 94 0.67 3.00 9.14
N GLY A 95 0.62 4.31 8.93
CA GLY A 95 0.81 5.31 9.99
C GLY A 95 -0.30 5.34 11.04
N SER A 96 -1.50 4.86 10.72
CA SER A 96 -2.65 4.84 11.63
C SER A 96 -2.59 3.74 12.70
N MET A 97 -1.72 2.75 12.50
CA MET A 97 -1.56 1.64 13.44
C MET A 97 -0.71 2.05 14.65
N ASP A 98 -1.08 1.54 15.83
CA ASP A 98 -0.24 1.65 17.02
C ASP A 98 1.04 0.82 16.90
N MET A 99 1.98 1.03 17.83
CA MET A 99 3.29 0.37 17.76
C MET A 99 3.20 -1.14 17.95
N THR A 100 2.28 -1.61 18.81
CA THR A 100 2.07 -3.04 19.06
C THR A 100 1.60 -3.73 17.79
N SER A 101 0.55 -3.22 17.14
CA SER A 101 -0.01 -3.74 15.89
C SER A 101 1.01 -3.73 14.76
N LYS A 102 1.86 -2.69 14.71
CA LYS A 102 2.99 -2.62 13.76
C LYS A 102 3.98 -3.76 13.98
N ASN A 103 4.38 -4.02 15.22
CA ASN A 103 5.31 -5.10 15.56
C ASN A 103 4.69 -6.48 15.30
N ASP A 104 3.43 -6.67 15.63
CA ASP A 104 2.70 -7.91 15.38
C ASP A 104 2.57 -8.18 13.89
N THR A 105 2.31 -7.15 13.09
CA THR A 105 2.25 -7.25 11.62
C THR A 105 3.58 -7.69 11.03
N VAL A 106 4.69 -7.08 11.47
CA VAL A 106 6.03 -7.49 11.02
C VAL A 106 6.31 -8.94 11.44
N THR A 107 6.01 -9.28 12.69
CA THR A 107 6.21 -10.64 13.22
C THR A 107 5.41 -11.67 12.43
N ALA A 108 4.13 -11.40 12.16
CA ALA A 108 3.27 -12.25 11.34
C ALA A 108 3.82 -12.37 9.92
N PHE A 109 4.29 -11.27 9.33
CA PHE A 109 4.88 -11.30 7.99
C PHE A 109 6.14 -12.16 7.93
N TYR A 110 6.94 -12.25 9.01
CA TYR A 110 8.09 -13.16 9.06
C TYR A 110 7.71 -14.62 9.31
N LYS A 111 6.74 -14.88 10.20
CA LYS A 111 6.48 -16.23 10.74
C LYS A 111 5.36 -16.99 10.03
N ASP A 112 4.37 -16.30 9.48
CA ASP A 112 3.20 -16.92 8.87
C ASP A 112 3.41 -17.06 7.36
N SER A 113 3.48 -18.30 6.88
CA SER A 113 3.66 -18.61 5.45
C SER A 113 2.41 -18.32 4.61
N THR A 114 1.22 -18.22 5.23
CA THR A 114 -0.03 -17.87 4.54
C THR A 114 -0.11 -16.38 4.20
N LYS A 115 0.55 -15.53 4.99
CA LYS A 115 0.60 -14.07 4.81
C LYS A 115 1.70 -13.70 3.82
N THR A 116 1.41 -13.85 2.53
CA THR A 116 2.39 -13.62 1.45
C THR A 116 2.42 -12.17 0.97
N VAL A 117 1.34 -11.40 1.14
CA VAL A 117 1.27 -10.00 0.68
C VAL A 117 1.29 -9.01 1.85
N LEU A 118 2.17 -8.02 1.80
CA LEU A 118 2.21 -6.89 2.74
C LEU A 118 1.94 -5.57 2.00
N LEU A 119 0.87 -4.87 2.40
CA LEU A 119 0.57 -3.52 1.94
C LEU A 119 1.24 -2.51 2.86
N LEU A 120 2.31 -1.87 2.38
CA LEU A 120 3.17 -1.01 3.20
C LEU A 120 3.08 0.45 2.74
N SER A 121 2.58 1.32 3.62
CA SER A 121 2.50 2.75 3.33
C SER A 121 3.89 3.37 3.26
N LEU A 122 4.19 4.09 2.18
CA LEU A 122 5.47 4.83 2.04
C LEU A 122 5.68 5.86 3.15
N LYS A 123 4.60 6.47 3.68
CA LYS A 123 4.69 7.42 4.81
C LYS A 123 5.10 6.74 6.12
N ALA A 124 4.63 5.51 6.33
CA ALA A 124 5.05 4.68 7.46
C ALA A 124 6.41 4.02 7.21
N GLY A 125 6.85 3.99 5.95
CA GLY A 125 8.12 3.46 5.51
C GLY A 125 9.34 4.15 6.13
N ASN A 126 9.31 5.40 6.60
CA ASN A 126 10.54 6.05 7.09
C ASN A 126 11.07 5.56 8.46
N VAL A 127 10.47 4.51 9.07
CA VAL A 127 10.79 4.05 10.44
C VAL A 127 11.85 2.95 10.57
N GLY A 128 12.67 2.69 9.55
CA GLY A 128 13.81 1.75 9.67
C GLY A 128 13.45 0.26 9.78
N LEU A 129 12.34 -0.18 9.19
CA LEU A 129 11.96 -1.60 9.16
C LEU A 129 12.95 -2.42 8.33
N THR A 130 13.34 -3.59 8.83
CA THR A 130 14.06 -4.62 8.05
C THR A 130 13.05 -5.69 7.66
N LEU A 131 12.83 -5.92 6.35
CA LEU A 131 11.81 -6.84 5.82
C LEU A 131 12.43 -7.84 4.82
N THR A 132 13.57 -8.41 5.20
CA THR A 132 14.37 -9.37 4.42
C THR A 132 13.66 -10.70 4.12
N CYS A 133 12.47 -10.94 4.68
CA CYS A 133 11.66 -12.10 4.34
C CYS A 133 10.91 -11.92 3.01
N ALA A 134 10.81 -10.70 2.49
CA ALA A 134 10.23 -10.44 1.18
C ALA A 134 11.24 -10.69 0.05
N ASN A 135 10.74 -11.13 -1.10
CA ASN A 135 11.52 -11.32 -2.32
C ASN A 135 11.05 -10.39 -3.44
N HIS A 136 9.80 -9.91 -3.37
CA HIS A 136 9.21 -9.09 -4.43
C HIS A 136 8.77 -7.74 -3.90
N VAL A 137 9.05 -6.69 -4.68
CA VAL A 137 8.62 -5.31 -4.38
C VAL A 137 7.85 -4.74 -5.56
N ILE A 138 6.63 -4.27 -5.28
CA ILE A 138 5.80 -3.53 -6.24
C ILE A 138 5.64 -2.11 -5.74
N VAL A 139 6.14 -1.14 -6.50
CA VAL A 139 5.97 0.29 -6.22
C VAL A 139 4.87 0.86 -7.12
N SER A 140 3.78 1.31 -6.50
CA SER A 140 2.55 1.71 -7.24
C SER A 140 2.63 3.11 -7.86
N GLU A 141 3.48 3.97 -7.30
CA GLU A 141 3.76 5.29 -7.82
C GLU A 141 5.15 5.80 -7.44
N PRO A 142 5.79 6.62 -8.29
CA PRO A 142 7.05 7.26 -7.96
C PRO A 142 6.88 8.22 -6.79
N PHE A 143 7.95 8.38 -6.01
CA PHE A 143 8.01 9.34 -4.91
C PHE A 143 8.93 10.52 -5.26
N TRP A 144 8.55 11.72 -4.82
CA TRP A 144 9.32 12.95 -5.11
C TRP A 144 10.78 12.87 -4.63
N ASN A 145 11.00 12.14 -3.54
CA ASN A 145 12.35 11.85 -3.06
C ASN A 145 12.77 10.44 -3.52
N PRO A 146 13.67 10.31 -4.51
CA PRO A 146 14.10 9.01 -5.02
C PRO A 146 14.78 8.14 -3.95
N TYR A 147 15.35 8.75 -2.91
CA TYR A 147 15.99 8.00 -1.82
C TYR A 147 14.98 7.21 -0.98
N VAL A 148 13.72 7.63 -0.93
CA VAL A 148 12.67 6.89 -0.18
C VAL A 148 12.31 5.61 -0.91
N GLU A 149 12.21 5.65 -2.23
CA GLU A 149 11.96 4.47 -3.05
C GLU A 149 13.16 3.50 -3.00
N LYS A 150 14.38 4.03 -3.16
CA LYS A 150 15.59 3.23 -3.03
C LYS A 150 15.68 2.58 -1.64
N GLN A 151 15.40 3.32 -0.57
CA GLN A 151 15.36 2.78 0.77
C GLN A 151 14.26 1.72 0.96
N ALA A 152 13.10 1.87 0.31
CA ALA A 152 12.04 0.88 0.33
C ALA A 152 12.48 -0.44 -0.35
N GLN A 153 13.21 -0.34 -1.46
CA GLN A 153 13.82 -1.48 -2.18
C GLN A 153 14.95 -2.12 -1.36
N ASP A 154 15.87 -1.33 -0.80
CA ASP A 154 17.01 -1.78 0.01
C ASP A 154 16.59 -2.56 1.29
N ARG A 155 15.33 -2.41 1.73
CA ARG A 155 14.78 -3.17 2.86
C ARG A 155 14.42 -4.61 2.54
N VAL A 156 14.20 -4.86 1.25
CA VAL A 156 13.88 -6.17 0.71
C VAL A 156 15.13 -6.77 0.10
N HIS A 157 15.90 -6.01 -0.67
CA HIS A 157 17.16 -6.46 -1.23
C HIS A 157 18.33 -6.20 -0.25
N ARG A 158 18.68 -7.19 0.59
CA ARG A 158 19.93 -7.18 1.37
C ARG A 158 20.96 -8.16 0.81
N ILE A 159 22.24 -7.85 1.01
CA ILE A 159 23.42 -8.64 0.58
C ILE A 159 23.39 -10.10 1.06
N SER A 160 22.63 -10.44 2.11
CA SER A 160 22.47 -11.81 2.62
C SER A 160 21.31 -12.59 2.00
N GLN A 161 20.62 -12.03 1.00
CA GLN A 161 19.48 -12.66 0.35
C GLN A 161 19.96 -13.65 -0.72
N THR A 162 19.48 -14.89 -0.66
CA THR A 162 19.93 -15.99 -1.55
C THR A 162 19.09 -16.15 -2.83
N LYS A 163 18.18 -15.20 -3.10
CA LYS A 163 17.25 -15.23 -4.22
C LYS A 163 17.10 -13.84 -4.82
N GLU A 164 17.13 -13.76 -6.16
CA GLU A 164 16.86 -12.56 -6.96
C GLU A 164 15.37 -12.41 -7.30
#